data_AF-A0A9N8JH49-F1
#
_entry.id   AF-A0A9N8JH49-F1
#
_cell.length_a   1.000
_cell.length_b   1.000
_cell.length_c   1.000
_cell.angle_alpha   90.00
_cell.angle_beta   90.00
_cell.angle_gamma   90.00
#
_symmetry.space_group_name_H-M   'P 1'
#
loop_
_entity.id
_entity.type
_entity.pdbx_description
1 polymer ?
#
loop_
_entity_poly.entity_id
_entity_poly.type
_entity_poly.pdbx_seq_one_letter_code
_entity_poly.pdbx_strand_id
1 'polypeptide(L)'
;MVTINPEHVRLAQSLPPRLLNFFKRYPPPALSQSTTIAANTSSADANANTPTSISENAVSESALQPENPFMPFKNPITQRWQPASFSLRKQSEIIKLAIKHNVVSLLPYTHKLPEEVARRRAEHGLRVKGTGVGQKVKGKMWERTLKGRLDQREKAMVAMPEMIRHWKERGHGRGWKKWPKN
;
A
#
# COMPACT_ATOMS: atom_id res chain seq x y z
N MET A 1 -40.06 17.52 9.71
CA MET A 1 -39.10 18.55 9.25
C MET A 1 -37.80 18.33 9.99
N VAL A 2 -36.68 18.13 9.29
CA VAL A 2 -35.36 17.97 9.93
C VAL A 2 -34.96 19.33 10.51
N THR A 3 -34.93 19.44 11.83
CA THR A 3 -34.49 20.66 12.52
C THR A 3 -32.97 20.76 12.42
N ILE A 4 -32.49 21.74 11.64
CA ILE A 4 -31.06 22.01 11.53
C ILE A 4 -30.61 22.75 12.80
N ASN A 5 -29.84 22.08 13.65
CA ASN A 5 -29.28 22.71 14.85
C ASN A 5 -28.26 23.79 14.43
N PRO A 6 -28.45 25.06 14.83
CA PRO A 6 -27.56 26.16 14.42
C PRO A 6 -26.13 25.97 14.94
N GLU A 7 -25.96 25.31 16.09
CA GLU A 7 -24.65 24.97 16.65
C GLU A 7 -23.86 24.02 15.75
N HIS A 8 -24.51 23.06 15.09
CA HIS A 8 -23.85 22.16 14.15
C HIS A 8 -23.38 22.91 12.90
N VAL A 9 -24.17 23.91 12.45
CA VAL A 9 -23.80 24.77 11.31
C VAL A 9 -22.58 25.63 11.65
N ARG A 10 -22.55 26.23 12.84
CA ARG A 10 -21.38 26.99 13.34
C ARG A 10 -20.13 26.12 13.44
N LEU A 11 -20.27 24.90 13.97
CA LEU A 11 -19.17 23.93 14.04
C LEU A 11 -18.67 23.57 12.64
N ALA A 12 -19.57 23.27 11.70
CA ALA A 12 -19.19 22.99 10.32
C ALA A 12 -18.47 24.19 9.66
N GLN A 13 -18.94 25.42 9.89
CA GLN A 13 -18.30 26.64 9.39
C GLN A 13 -16.93 26.90 10.02
N SER A 14 -16.66 26.41 11.23
CA SER A 14 -15.35 26.53 11.89
C SER A 14 -14.25 25.64 11.26
N LEU A 15 -14.61 24.74 10.34
CA LEU A 15 -13.66 23.88 9.64
C LEU A 15 -12.73 24.69 8.73
N PRO A 16 -11.47 24.27 8.55
CA PRO A 16 -10.55 24.96 7.67
C PRO A 16 -11.07 25.02 6.22
N PRO A 17 -10.80 26.12 5.48
CA PRO A 17 -11.38 26.35 4.16
C PRO A 17 -10.98 25.27 3.15
N ARG A 18 -9.79 24.67 3.29
CA ARG A 18 -9.35 23.55 2.45
C ARG A 18 -10.26 22.32 2.57
N LEU A 19 -10.76 22.04 3.78
CA LEU A 19 -11.65 20.92 4.03
C LEU A 19 -13.07 21.21 3.56
N LEU A 20 -13.55 22.43 3.81
CA LEU A 20 -14.84 22.90 3.30
C LEU A 20 -14.92 22.86 1.77
N ASN A 21 -13.87 23.34 1.09
CA ASN A 21 -13.78 23.28 -0.37
C ASN A 21 -13.75 21.84 -0.89
N PHE A 22 -13.10 20.93 -0.14
CA PHE A 22 -13.11 19.51 -0.49
C PHE A 22 -14.52 18.93 -0.41
N PHE A 23 -15.22 19.11 0.72
CA PHE A 23 -16.58 18.60 0.89
C PHE A 23 -17.61 19.27 -0.01
N LYS A 24 -17.40 20.54 -0.38
CA LYS A 24 -18.24 21.24 -1.37
C LYS A 24 -18.16 20.57 -2.75
N ARG A 25 -16.97 20.11 -3.14
CA ARG A 25 -16.74 19.49 -4.46
C ARG A 25 -17.01 17.99 -4.46
N TYR A 26 -16.78 17.33 -3.33
CA TYR A 26 -16.95 15.89 -3.14
C TYR A 26 -17.80 15.66 -1.87
N PRO A 27 -19.13 15.84 -1.96
CA PRO A 27 -20.01 15.62 -0.83
C PRO A 27 -20.05 14.12 -0.50
N PRO A 28 -19.83 13.71 0.77
CA PRO A 28 -19.97 12.32 1.17
C PRO A 28 -21.42 11.84 1.04
N PRO A 29 -21.63 10.54 0.80
CA PRO A 29 -22.97 9.97 0.63
C PRO A 29 -23.86 10.18 1.87
N ALA A 30 -23.27 10.20 3.07
CA ALA A 30 -23.97 10.51 4.32
C ALA A 30 -24.64 11.90 4.30
N LEU A 31 -24.08 12.87 3.57
CA LEU A 31 -24.68 14.20 3.40
C LEU A 31 -25.66 14.21 2.21
N SER A 32 -25.35 13.51 1.12
CA SER A 32 -26.18 13.47 -0.09
C SER A 32 -27.52 12.74 0.12
N GLN A 33 -27.56 11.69 0.94
CA GLN A 33 -28.79 10.95 1.25
C GLN A 33 -29.84 11.83 1.96
N SER A 34 -29.41 12.82 2.75
CA SER A 34 -30.34 13.75 3.39
C SER A 34 -31.02 14.67 2.37
N THR A 35 -30.40 14.92 1.21
CA THR A 35 -30.96 15.76 0.14
C THR A 35 -31.95 14.99 -0.74
N THR A 36 -31.70 13.69 -1.01
CA THR A 36 -32.61 12.86 -1.82
C THR A 36 -33.89 12.49 -1.07
N ILE A 37 -33.84 12.29 0.25
CA ILE A 37 -35.04 12.03 1.06
C ILE A 37 -36.00 13.24 1.04
N ALA A 38 -35.46 14.47 1.01
CA ALA A 38 -36.27 15.69 0.91
C ALA A 38 -36.92 15.89 -0.48
N ALA A 39 -36.36 15.31 -1.55
CA ALA A 39 -36.92 15.37 -2.90
C ALA A 39 -37.95 14.28 -3.20
N ASN A 40 -37.90 13.14 -2.48
CA ASN A 40 -38.76 11.98 -2.74
C ASN A 40 -40.01 11.92 -1.85
N THR A 41 -40.35 12.98 -1.11
CA THR A 41 -41.60 13.04 -0.30
C THR A 41 -42.73 13.83 -0.96
N SER A 42 -42.70 13.95 -2.28
CA SER A 42 -43.83 14.39 -3.08
C SER A 42 -44.20 13.26 -4.04
N SER A 43 -45.50 12.95 -4.04
CA SER A 43 -46.25 11.97 -4.84
C SER A 43 -45.99 10.48 -4.54
N ALA A 44 -46.98 9.92 -3.83
CA ALA A 44 -47.32 8.52 -3.82
C ALA A 44 -47.47 7.99 -5.25
N ASP A 45 -46.85 6.85 -5.53
CA ASP A 45 -47.57 5.67 -5.99
C ASP A 45 -46.72 4.43 -5.78
N ALA A 46 -47.38 3.38 -5.30
CA ALA A 46 -46.78 2.09 -5.06
C ALA A 46 -46.67 1.31 -6.38
N ASN A 47 -45.64 0.47 -6.45
CA ASN A 47 -45.55 -0.74 -7.28
C ASN A 47 -45.01 -0.57 -8.72
N ALA A 48 -43.71 -0.85 -8.91
CA ALA A 48 -43.17 -1.47 -10.13
C ALA A 48 -41.77 -2.05 -9.87
N ASN A 49 -41.74 -3.32 -9.44
CA ASN A 49 -40.56 -4.17 -9.63
C ASN A 49 -40.60 -4.72 -11.06
N THR A 50 -39.74 -4.22 -11.95
CA THR A 50 -39.32 -4.93 -13.17
C THR A 50 -37.90 -4.55 -13.57
N PRO A 51 -37.05 -5.51 -13.97
CA PRO A 51 -35.68 -5.27 -14.39
C PRO A 51 -35.58 -4.97 -15.90
N THR A 52 -34.46 -4.36 -16.28
CA THR A 52 -33.90 -4.28 -17.66
C THR A 52 -34.35 -3.10 -18.52
N SER A 53 -33.44 -2.14 -18.68
CA SER A 53 -33.20 -1.49 -19.97
C SER A 53 -31.71 -1.14 -20.09
N ILE A 54 -31.01 -1.98 -20.85
CA ILE A 54 -29.70 -1.67 -21.41
C ILE A 54 -29.95 -0.57 -22.44
N SER A 55 -29.71 0.68 -22.05
CA SER A 55 -29.61 1.81 -23.00
C SER A 55 -28.16 1.92 -23.43
N GLU A 56 -27.85 1.32 -24.57
CA GLU A 56 -26.62 1.58 -25.32
C GLU A 56 -26.65 3.04 -25.83
N ASN A 57 -25.51 3.74 -25.66
CA ASN A 57 -25.16 5.01 -26.28
C ASN A 57 -25.68 6.33 -25.70
N ALA A 58 -25.69 6.45 -24.37
CA ALA A 58 -25.36 7.72 -23.73
C ALA A 58 -24.49 7.42 -22.50
N VAL A 59 -23.17 7.42 -22.65
CA VAL A 59 -22.28 7.40 -21.49
C VAL A 59 -22.60 8.67 -20.69
N SER A 60 -23.36 8.52 -19.62
CA SER A 60 -23.74 9.64 -18.76
C SER A 60 -22.47 10.37 -18.35
N GLU A 61 -22.45 11.71 -18.40
CA GLU A 61 -21.24 12.52 -18.13
C GLU A 61 -20.59 12.19 -16.77
N SER A 62 -21.40 11.72 -15.81
CA SER A 62 -20.96 11.20 -14.51
C SER A 62 -20.07 9.96 -14.62
N ALA A 63 -20.27 9.08 -15.61
CA ALA A 63 -19.43 7.90 -15.87
C ALA A 63 -18.04 8.25 -16.43
N LEU A 64 -17.81 9.51 -16.83
CA LEU A 64 -16.49 10.01 -17.21
C LEU A 64 -15.72 10.59 -16.03
N GLN A 65 -16.38 10.82 -14.89
CA GLN A 65 -15.76 11.37 -13.70
C GLN A 65 -15.36 10.27 -12.71
N PRO A 66 -14.20 10.41 -12.04
CA PRO A 66 -13.79 9.45 -11.03
C PRO A 66 -14.73 9.52 -9.82
N GLU A 67 -15.37 8.40 -9.48
CA GLU A 67 -16.21 8.25 -8.29
C GLU A 67 -15.47 8.69 -7.01
N ASN A 68 -14.21 8.27 -6.88
CA ASN A 68 -13.35 8.63 -5.76
C ASN A 68 -12.20 9.56 -6.21
N PRO A 69 -12.11 10.79 -5.66
CA PRO A 69 -11.07 11.74 -6.06
C PRO A 69 -9.64 11.35 -5.63
N PHE A 70 -9.50 10.35 -4.77
CA PHE A 70 -8.21 9.85 -4.26
C PHE A 70 -7.64 8.67 -5.04
N MET A 71 -8.41 8.08 -5.97
CA MET A 71 -7.96 6.94 -6.76
C MET A 71 -7.71 7.31 -8.22
N PRO A 72 -6.73 6.68 -8.88
CA PRO A 72 -6.62 6.76 -10.32
C PRO A 72 -7.82 6.06 -10.95
N PHE A 73 -8.28 6.60 -12.07
CA PHE A 73 -9.45 6.08 -12.78
C PHE A 73 -9.08 5.80 -14.23
N LYS A 74 -9.58 4.70 -14.78
CA LYS A 74 -9.39 4.35 -16.18
C LYS A 74 -10.55 4.92 -16.98
N ASN A 75 -10.25 5.83 -17.91
CA ASN A 75 -11.29 6.41 -18.75
C ASN A 75 -11.88 5.30 -19.66
N PRO A 76 -13.21 5.09 -19.68
CA PRO A 76 -13.84 4.00 -20.42
C PRO A 76 -13.74 4.16 -21.94
N ILE A 77 -13.66 5.40 -22.44
CA ILE A 77 -13.56 5.71 -23.87
C ILE A 77 -12.10 5.59 -24.32
N THR A 78 -11.18 6.28 -23.65
CA THR A 78 -9.76 6.34 -24.09
C THR A 78 -8.92 5.18 -23.57
N GLN A 79 -9.42 4.40 -22.60
CA GLN A 79 -8.74 3.29 -21.91
C GLN A 79 -7.41 3.67 -21.23
N ARG A 80 -7.12 4.98 -21.11
CA ARG A 80 -5.94 5.50 -20.42
C ARG A 80 -6.25 5.71 -18.94
N TRP A 81 -5.26 5.44 -18.11
CA TRP A 81 -5.31 5.75 -16.67
C TRP A 81 -5.10 7.25 -16.46
N GLN A 82 -6.08 7.88 -15.83
CA GLN A 82 -5.97 9.23 -15.32
C GLN A 82 -5.42 9.18 -13.89
N PRO A 83 -4.49 10.09 -13.53
CA PRO A 83 -4.03 10.19 -12.15
C PRO A 83 -5.19 10.62 -11.24
N ALA A 84 -5.09 10.29 -9.95
CA ALA A 84 -6.03 10.79 -8.95
C ALA A 84 -6.03 12.34 -8.94
N SER A 85 -7.21 12.94 -8.77
CA SER A 85 -7.36 14.41 -8.69
C SER A 85 -6.51 15.01 -7.56
N PHE A 86 -6.42 14.28 -6.44
CA PHE A 86 -5.50 14.61 -5.34
C PHE A 86 -4.31 13.65 -5.33
N SER A 87 -3.10 14.20 -5.45
CA SER A 87 -1.86 13.43 -5.25
C SER A 87 -1.74 12.90 -3.83
N LEU A 88 -0.94 11.86 -3.62
CA LEU A 88 -0.71 11.24 -2.30
C LEU A 88 -0.32 12.24 -1.20
N ARG A 89 0.45 13.27 -1.56
CA ARG A 89 0.81 14.38 -0.67
C ARG A 89 -0.44 15.15 -0.26
N LYS A 90 -1.26 15.61 -1.22
CA LYS A 90 -2.50 16.37 -0.95
C LYS A 90 -3.52 15.53 -0.17
N GLN A 91 -3.64 14.23 -0.49
CA GLN A 91 -4.47 13.29 0.28
C GLN A 91 -4.03 13.28 1.75
N SER A 92 -2.73 13.15 2.02
CA SER A 92 -2.22 13.14 3.39
C SER A 92 -2.46 14.46 4.14
N GLU A 93 -2.37 15.61 3.46
CA GLU A 93 -2.68 16.91 4.07
C GLU A 93 -4.14 17.02 4.48
N ILE A 94 -5.06 16.61 3.59
CA ILE A 94 -6.50 16.61 3.87
C ILE A 94 -6.83 15.66 5.01
N ILE A 95 -6.26 14.44 5.01
CA ILE A 95 -6.47 13.45 6.07
C ILE A 95 -5.92 13.95 7.41
N LYS A 96 -4.70 14.52 7.44
CA LYS A 96 -4.13 15.09 8.67
C LYS A 96 -5.02 16.18 9.25
N LEU A 97 -5.61 17.01 8.38
CA LEU A 97 -6.52 18.06 8.80
C LEU A 97 -7.86 17.49 9.27
N ALA A 98 -8.41 16.50 8.57
CA ALA A 98 -9.63 15.81 9.00
C ALA A 98 -9.44 15.07 10.34
N ILE A 99 -8.28 14.49 10.60
CA ILE A 99 -7.92 13.89 11.90
C ILE A 99 -7.98 14.94 13.02
N LYS A 100 -7.36 16.11 12.81
CA LYS A 100 -7.37 17.20 13.81
C LYS A 100 -8.78 17.68 14.15
N HIS A 101 -9.70 17.63 13.20
CA HIS A 101 -11.08 18.06 13.36
C HIS A 101 -12.07 16.90 13.54
N ASN A 102 -11.60 15.66 13.73
CA ASN A 102 -12.42 14.45 13.92
C ASN A 102 -13.49 14.19 12.84
N VAL A 103 -13.19 14.54 11.59
CA VAL A 103 -14.09 14.39 10.42
C VAL A 103 -13.54 13.43 9.38
N VAL A 104 -12.76 12.45 9.83
CA VAL A 104 -12.10 11.45 8.97
C VAL A 104 -13.10 10.51 8.30
N SER A 105 -14.17 10.16 9.01
CA SER A 105 -15.24 9.27 8.51
C SER A 105 -15.99 9.82 7.30
N LEU A 106 -15.94 11.14 7.09
CA LEU A 106 -16.57 11.81 5.96
C LEU A 106 -15.70 11.80 4.70
N LEU A 107 -14.43 11.39 4.78
CA LEU A 107 -13.55 11.30 3.62
C LEU A 107 -13.81 10.02 2.82
N PRO A 108 -13.64 10.06 1.48
CA PRO A 108 -13.71 8.86 0.68
C PRO A 108 -12.54 7.93 1.00
N TYR A 109 -12.71 6.64 0.67
CA TYR A 109 -11.72 5.61 0.92
C TYR A 109 -10.34 5.98 0.36
N THR A 110 -9.29 5.77 1.15
CA THR A 110 -7.89 5.84 0.69
C THR A 110 -7.00 4.99 1.58
N HIS A 111 -5.94 4.43 0.98
CA HIS A 111 -4.89 3.69 1.69
C HIS A 111 -4.07 4.55 2.68
N LYS A 112 -4.36 5.85 2.79
CA LYS A 112 -3.76 6.74 3.80
C LYS A 112 -4.64 6.95 5.03
N LEU A 113 -5.87 6.42 5.05
CA LEU A 113 -6.75 6.49 6.22
C LEU A 113 -6.11 5.76 7.41
N PRO A 114 -6.23 6.29 8.63
CA PRO A 114 -5.60 5.69 9.81
C PRO A 114 -6.10 4.26 10.08
N GLU A 115 -7.40 4.03 9.98
CA GLU A 115 -8.02 2.71 10.14
C GLU A 115 -7.51 1.71 9.10
N GLU A 116 -7.42 2.14 7.83
CA GLU A 116 -6.95 1.30 6.74
C GLU A 116 -5.45 0.98 6.83
N VAL A 117 -4.66 1.91 7.36
CA VAL A 117 -3.24 1.69 7.65
C VAL A 117 -3.07 0.70 8.81
N ALA A 118 -3.87 0.83 9.85
CA ALA A 118 -3.87 -0.09 11.00
C ALA A 118 -4.32 -1.50 10.58
N ARG A 119 -5.43 -1.60 9.85
CA ARG A 119 -5.99 -2.86 9.32
C ARG A 119 -4.96 -3.63 8.50
N ARG A 120 -4.38 -3.00 7.46
CA ARG A 120 -3.36 -3.65 6.61
C ARG A 120 -2.12 -4.06 7.39
N ARG A 121 -1.73 -3.30 8.43
CA ARG A 121 -0.60 -3.65 9.27
C ARG A 121 -0.90 -4.86 10.15
N ALA A 122 -2.13 -4.98 10.66
CA ALA A 122 -2.59 -6.14 11.43
C ALA A 122 -2.72 -7.39 10.56
N GLU A 123 -3.32 -7.27 9.37
CA GLU A 123 -3.56 -8.40 8.45
C GLU A 123 -2.26 -8.94 7.83
N HIS A 124 -1.35 -8.07 7.42
CA HIS A 124 -0.18 -8.46 6.62
C HIS A 124 1.16 -8.43 7.36
N GLY A 125 1.26 -7.71 8.48
CA GLY A 125 2.51 -7.53 9.22
C GLY A 125 3.63 -6.83 8.42
N LEU A 126 4.87 -7.00 8.87
CA LEU A 126 6.06 -6.51 8.16
C LEU A 126 6.40 -7.44 6.99
N ARG A 127 6.57 -6.89 5.78
CA ARG A 127 6.82 -7.68 4.55
C ARG A 127 8.13 -7.31 3.85
N VAL A 128 9.06 -6.69 4.57
CA VAL A 128 10.38 -6.33 4.03
C VAL A 128 11.19 -7.60 3.75
N LYS A 129 11.95 -7.63 2.65
CA LYS A 129 12.75 -8.80 2.30
C LYS A 129 13.79 -9.10 3.39
N GLY A 130 13.83 -10.34 3.86
CA GLY A 130 14.76 -10.79 4.90
C GLY A 130 14.19 -10.71 6.32
N THR A 131 13.53 -9.60 6.68
CA THR A 131 13.00 -9.35 8.05
C THR A 131 11.48 -9.47 8.17
N GLY A 132 10.77 -9.56 7.05
CA GLY A 132 9.33 -9.72 7.04
C GLY A 132 8.88 -11.09 7.52
N VAL A 133 7.61 -11.19 7.92
CA VAL A 133 6.99 -12.44 8.37
C VAL A 133 7.18 -13.52 7.30
N GLY A 134 7.73 -14.67 7.70
CA GLY A 134 8.05 -15.79 6.80
C GLY A 134 9.26 -15.59 5.89
N GLN A 135 10.00 -14.49 5.99
CA GLN A 135 11.26 -14.30 5.26
C GLN A 135 12.46 -14.75 6.11
N LYS A 136 13.54 -15.14 5.42
CA LYS A 136 14.83 -15.47 6.03
C LYS A 136 15.92 -14.52 5.54
N VAL A 137 16.76 -14.06 6.46
CA VAL A 137 17.92 -13.22 6.15
C VAL A 137 18.95 -14.04 5.37
N LYS A 138 19.52 -13.46 4.30
CA LYS A 138 20.51 -14.13 3.45
C LYS A 138 21.82 -14.44 4.17
N GLY A 139 22.20 -13.63 5.16
CA GLY A 139 23.52 -13.66 5.80
C GLY A 139 24.60 -13.03 4.91
N LYS A 140 25.69 -12.53 5.51
CA LYS A 140 26.84 -11.98 4.79
C LYS A 140 27.63 -13.10 4.10
N MET A 141 28.47 -12.75 3.11
CA MET A 141 29.22 -13.77 2.35
C MET A 141 30.12 -14.62 3.25
N TRP A 142 30.79 -14.02 4.23
CA TRP A 142 31.67 -14.73 5.15
C TRP A 142 30.88 -15.66 6.09
N GLU A 143 29.69 -15.26 6.57
CA GLU A 143 28.83 -16.11 7.41
C GLU A 143 28.42 -17.38 6.65
N ARG A 144 28.03 -17.23 5.38
CA ARG A 144 27.62 -18.36 4.53
C ARG A 144 28.76 -19.30 4.19
N THR A 145 29.98 -18.79 4.07
CA THR A 145 31.16 -19.57 3.64
C THR A 145 32.04 -20.04 4.80
N LEU A 146 31.79 -19.56 6.03
CA LEU A 146 32.61 -19.84 7.21
C LEU A 146 32.78 -21.34 7.46
N LYS A 147 31.67 -22.10 7.41
CA LYS A 147 31.69 -23.56 7.60
C LYS A 147 32.59 -24.24 6.56
N GLY A 148 32.40 -23.92 5.28
CA GLY A 148 33.22 -24.48 4.20
C GLY A 148 34.71 -24.13 4.33
N ARG A 149 35.04 -22.91 4.77
CA ARG A 149 36.44 -22.51 5.03
C ARG A 149 37.05 -23.24 6.22
N LEU A 150 36.27 -23.46 7.29
CA LEU A 150 36.73 -24.22 8.46
C LEU A 150 36.96 -25.69 8.11
N ASP A 151 36.04 -26.33 7.38
CA ASP A 151 36.18 -27.72 6.95
C ASP A 151 37.41 -27.91 6.03
N GLN A 152 37.69 -26.94 5.16
CA GLN A 152 38.90 -26.94 4.33
C GLN A 152 40.18 -26.84 5.17
N ARG A 153 40.17 -25.97 6.19
CA ARG A 153 41.30 -25.83 7.12
C ARG A 153 41.51 -27.13 7.90
N GLU A 154 40.46 -27.74 8.43
CA GLU A 154 40.54 -29.00 9.16
C GLU A 154 41.15 -30.11 8.30
N LYS A 155 40.62 -30.31 7.09
CA LYS A 155 41.16 -31.31 6.14
C LYS A 155 42.63 -31.06 5.80
N ALA A 156 43.01 -29.81 5.59
CA ALA A 156 44.40 -29.45 5.31
C ALA A 156 45.31 -29.79 6.50
N MET A 157 44.88 -29.50 7.73
CA MET A 157 45.63 -29.82 8.95
C MET A 157 45.76 -31.32 9.18
N VAL A 158 44.71 -32.10 8.92
CA VAL A 158 44.74 -33.57 9.02
C VAL A 158 45.69 -34.18 7.97
N ALA A 159 45.70 -33.67 6.74
CA ALA A 159 46.59 -34.16 5.67
C ALA A 159 48.04 -33.64 5.78
N MET A 160 48.28 -32.62 6.60
CA MET A 160 49.57 -31.94 6.72
C MET A 160 50.72 -32.86 7.16
N PRO A 161 50.58 -33.76 8.15
CA PRO A 161 51.65 -34.66 8.57
C PRO A 161 52.15 -35.58 7.45
N GLU A 162 51.23 -36.22 6.71
CA GLU A 162 51.57 -37.08 5.57
C GLU A 162 52.26 -36.29 4.46
N MET A 163 51.74 -35.09 4.17
CA MET A 163 52.34 -34.20 3.18
C MET A 163 53.77 -33.81 3.54
N ILE A 164 54.03 -33.46 4.81
CA ILE A 164 55.37 -33.12 5.31
C ILE A 164 56.31 -34.32 5.20
N ARG A 165 55.86 -35.52 5.61
CA ARG A 165 56.65 -36.74 5.49
C ARG A 165 57.08 -36.97 4.05
N HIS A 166 56.14 -36.92 3.13
CA HIS A 166 56.40 -37.14 1.71
C HIS A 166 57.29 -36.05 1.09
N TRP A 167 57.17 -34.79 1.55
CA TRP A 167 58.04 -33.69 1.14
C TRP A 167 59.48 -33.86 1.61
N LYS A 168 59.68 -34.34 2.86
CA LYS A 168 61.00 -34.67 3.41
C LYS A 168 61.64 -35.86 2.68
N GLU A 169 60.89 -36.94 2.47
CA GLU A 169 61.35 -38.15 1.75
C GLU A 169 61.84 -37.82 0.32
N ARG A 170 61.15 -36.90 -0.38
CA ARG A 170 61.54 -36.45 -1.73
C ARG A 170 62.64 -35.38 -1.77
N GLY A 171 63.27 -35.07 -0.63
CA GLY A 171 64.45 -34.21 -0.57
C GLY A 171 64.16 -32.70 -0.56
N HIS A 172 63.24 -32.26 0.29
CA HIS A 172 63.00 -30.83 0.59
C HIS A 172 62.73 -29.96 -0.66
N GLY A 173 61.89 -30.46 -1.56
CA GLY A 173 61.44 -29.70 -2.73
C GLY A 173 62.15 -29.98 -4.05
N ARG A 174 63.31 -30.69 -4.07
CA ARG A 174 64.05 -30.99 -5.31
C ARG A 174 63.23 -31.78 -6.34
N GLY A 175 62.37 -32.69 -5.88
CA GLY A 175 61.44 -33.47 -6.72
C GLY A 175 59.96 -33.09 -6.56
N TRP A 176 59.65 -31.90 -6.02
CA TRP A 176 58.27 -31.50 -5.74
C TRP A 176 57.60 -30.82 -6.94
N LYS A 177 56.53 -31.42 -7.46
CA LYS A 177 55.76 -30.90 -8.60
C LYS A 177 54.39 -30.32 -8.20
N LYS A 178 53.95 -30.52 -6.95
CA LYS A 178 52.62 -30.12 -6.45
C LYS A 178 52.66 -28.74 -5.77
N TRP A 179 53.14 -27.73 -6.47
CA TRP A 179 53.16 -26.36 -5.95
C TRP A 179 51.76 -25.74 -5.95
N PRO A 180 51.41 -24.92 -4.94
CA PRO A 180 50.18 -24.13 -4.99
C PRO A 180 50.17 -23.24 -6.22
N LYS A 181 49.00 -23.08 -6.82
CA LYS A 181 48.80 -22.10 -7.89
C LYS A 181 48.32 -20.80 -7.26
N ASN A 182 48.88 -19.68 -7.74
CA ASN A 182 48.40 -18.35 -7.40
C ASN A 182 47.02 -18.10 -8.01
#